data_AF-A0A9X7CH61-F1
#
_entry.id   AF-A0A9X7CH61-F1
#
_cell.length_a   1.000
_cell.length_b   1.000
_cell.length_c   1.000
_cell.angle_alpha   90.00
_cell.angle_beta   90.00
_cell.angle_gamma   90.00
#
_symmetry.space_group_name_H-M   'P 1'
#
loop_
_entity.id
_entity.type
_entity.pdbx_description
1 polymer ?
#
loop_
_entity_poly.entity_id
_entity_poly.type
_entity_poly.pdbx_seq_one_letter_code
_entity_poly.pdbx_strand_id
1 'polypeptide(L)'
;GHVDGIGKCDLNRLIGDKDLSWFIGKRDESKYIVTGGLGLQACHEISQYLLERNWWAKMEFTTNGDAFVTTGGIYEPQLSEFRAWMDQRGWYYEVRS
;
A
#
# COMPACT_ATOMS: atom_id res chain seq x y z
N GLY A 1 17.23 13.31 -29.11
CA GLY A 1 18.19 14.01 -29.98
C GLY A 1 19.58 13.77 -29.44
N HIS A 2 20.50 13.35 -30.30
CA HIS A 2 21.91 13.09 -29.98
C HIS A 2 22.67 14.44 -29.98
N VAL A 3 23.49 14.68 -28.96
CA VAL A 3 24.40 15.83 -28.89
C VAL A 3 25.82 15.29 -28.73
N ASP A 4 26.67 15.63 -29.69
CA ASP A 4 28.10 15.29 -29.74
C ASP A 4 28.89 16.06 -28.67
N GLY A 5 29.85 15.37 -28.03
CA GLY A 5 31.02 16.05 -27.47
C GLY A 5 31.15 16.17 -25.95
N ILE A 6 30.28 15.55 -25.13
CA ILE A 6 30.60 15.33 -23.71
C ILE A 6 30.24 13.88 -23.39
N GLY A 7 31.29 13.05 -23.28
CA GLY A 7 31.15 11.64 -22.91
C GLY A 7 30.22 11.51 -21.73
N LYS A 8 29.24 10.61 -21.85
CA LYS A 8 28.22 10.26 -20.86
C LYS A 8 28.71 10.66 -19.48
N CYS A 9 28.21 11.79 -18.97
CA CYS A 9 28.49 12.21 -17.61
C CYS A 9 27.90 11.13 -16.72
N ASP A 10 28.73 10.16 -16.34
CA ASP A 10 28.46 9.22 -15.27
C ASP A 10 28.39 10.06 -13.99
N LEU A 11 27.19 10.58 -13.72
CA LEU A 11 26.80 11.28 -12.50
C LEU A 11 27.03 10.42 -11.24
N ASN A 12 27.41 9.15 -11.41
CA ASN A 12 27.83 8.25 -10.34
C ASN A 12 29.27 8.49 -9.86
N ARG A 13 30.09 9.30 -10.55
CA ARG A 13 31.52 9.44 -10.20
C ARG A 13 31.83 10.50 -9.14
N LEU A 14 30.89 11.39 -8.80
CA LEU A 14 31.13 12.49 -7.85
C LEU A 14 30.48 12.28 -6.47
N ILE A 15 29.60 11.29 -6.29
CA ILE A 15 28.83 11.08 -5.05
C ILE A 15 28.79 9.60 -4.66
N GLY A 16 29.90 8.88 -4.83
CA GLY A 16 30.02 7.48 -4.39
C GLY A 16 28.97 6.53 -4.97
N ASP A 17 29.02 5.28 -4.51
CA ASP A 17 28.15 4.18 -4.94
C ASP A 17 26.74 4.33 -4.33
N LYS A 18 26.07 5.45 -4.62
CA LYS A 18 24.70 5.71 -4.19
C LYS A 18 23.77 5.29 -5.31
N ASP A 19 22.90 4.32 -4.99
CA ASP A 19 21.89 3.84 -5.91
C ASP A 19 20.95 4.98 -6.37
N LEU A 20 20.39 4.84 -7.58
CA LEU A 20 19.44 5.81 -8.15
C LEU A 20 18.32 6.17 -7.15
N SER A 21 17.86 5.22 -6.33
CA SER A 21 16.85 5.42 -5.28
C SER A 21 17.20 6.54 -4.27
N TRP A 22 18.49 6.85 -4.08
CA TRP A 22 18.95 7.97 -3.27
C TRP A 22 18.64 9.34 -3.91
N PHE A 23 18.68 9.42 -5.24
CA PHE A 23 18.52 10.66 -6.00
C PHE A 23 17.07 11.00 -6.30
N ILE A 24 16.24 9.98 -6.55
CA ILE A 24 14.81 10.14 -6.89
C ILE A 24 13.90 10.05 -5.66
N GLY A 25 14.45 9.73 -4.47
CA GLY A 25 13.68 9.31 -3.31
C GLY A 25 13.12 7.90 -3.54
N LYS A 26 13.00 7.10 -2.47
CA LYS A 26 12.27 5.82 -2.55
C LYS A 26 10.86 6.13 -3.07
N ARG A 27 10.48 5.55 -4.21
CA ARG A 27 9.07 5.48 -4.60
C ARG A 27 8.37 4.70 -3.50
N ASP A 28 7.42 5.32 -2.81
CA ASP A 28 6.60 4.58 -1.85
C ASP A 28 5.97 3.40 -2.59
N GLU A 29 6.37 2.20 -2.19
CA GLU A 29 5.80 0.97 -2.72
C GLU A 29 4.33 0.93 -2.29
N SER A 30 3.44 0.78 -3.26
CA SER A 30 2.01 0.67 -3.00
C SER A 30 1.75 -0.61 -2.21
N LYS A 31 1.37 -0.49 -0.94
CA LYS A 31 1.08 -1.64 -0.09
C LYS A 31 -0.40 -1.89 -0.05
N TYR A 32 -0.80 -3.15 -0.06
CA TYR A 32 -2.20 -3.53 0.12
C TYR A 32 -2.37 -4.32 1.41
N ILE A 33 -3.56 -4.23 1.99
CA ILE A 33 -3.90 -4.86 3.25
C ILE A 33 -4.94 -5.94 2.98
N VAL A 34 -4.64 -7.15 3.46
CA VAL A 34 -5.56 -8.28 3.46
C VAL A 34 -6.04 -8.50 4.88
N THR A 35 -7.33 -8.32 5.12
CA THR A 35 -7.95 -8.58 6.41
C THR A 35 -8.17 -10.09 6.60
N GLY A 36 -8.17 -10.56 7.85
CA GLY A 36 -8.54 -11.94 8.19
C GLY A 36 -10.05 -12.18 8.09
N GLY A 37 -10.52 -13.33 8.56
CA GLY A 37 -11.95 -13.67 8.53
C GLY A 37 -12.78 -12.67 9.36
N LEU A 38 -13.51 -11.80 8.67
CA LEU A 38 -14.40 -10.80 9.25
C LEU A 38 -15.82 -11.36 9.39
N GLY A 39 -16.45 -11.12 10.54
CA GLY A 39 -17.87 -11.40 10.74
C GLY A 39 -18.79 -10.37 10.07
N LEU A 40 -20.10 -10.61 10.09
CA LEU A 40 -21.11 -9.77 9.41
C LEU A 40 -21.03 -8.28 9.80
N GLN A 41 -20.91 -7.97 11.09
CA GLN A 41 -20.84 -6.59 11.58
C GLN A 41 -19.55 -5.89 11.11
N ALA A 42 -18.42 -6.61 11.16
CA ALA A 42 -17.14 -6.11 10.68
C ALA A 42 -17.17 -5.84 9.17
N CYS A 43 -17.87 -6.69 8.38
CA CYS A 43 -18.08 -6.47 6.96
C CYS A 43 -18.83 -5.16 6.67
N HIS A 44 -19.84 -4.83 7.47
CA HIS A 44 -20.58 -3.58 7.31
C HIS A 44 -19.70 -2.37 7.62
N GLU A 45 -18.99 -2.39 8.76
CA GLU A 45 -18.11 -1.31 9.20
C GLU A 45 -16.97 -1.04 8.21
N ILE A 46 -16.29 -2.10 7.73
CA ILE A 46 -15.19 -1.94 6.79
C ILE A 46 -15.66 -1.45 5.41
N SER A 47 -16.82 -1.94 4.95
CA SER A 47 -17.40 -1.49 3.69
C SER A 47 -17.75 -0.01 3.75
N GLN A 48 -18.39 0.42 4.84
CA GLN A 48 -18.72 1.83 5.05
C GLN A 48 -17.46 2.70 5.06
N TYR A 49 -16.44 2.30 5.83
CA TYR A 49 -15.17 3.03 5.94
C TYR A 49 -14.49 3.22 4.58
N LEU A 50 -14.44 2.16 3.76
CA LEU A 50 -13.79 2.16 2.45
C LEU A 50 -14.58 2.99 1.43
N LEU A 51 -15.92 2.85 1.41
CA LEU A 51 -16.78 3.57 0.49
C LEU A 51 -16.82 5.08 0.78
N GLU A 52 -16.89 5.48 2.05
CA GLU A 52 -16.83 6.90 2.46
C GLU A 52 -15.52 7.58 2.02
N ARG A 53 -14.43 6.82 1.97
CA ARG A 53 -13.10 7.31 1.56
C ARG A 53 -12.82 7.16 0.06
N ASN A 54 -13.76 6.62 -0.71
CA ASN A 54 -13.58 6.27 -2.12
C ASN A 54 -12.35 5.38 -2.37
N TRP A 55 -12.10 4.43 -1.46
CA TRP A 55 -10.97 3.50 -1.57
C TRP A 55 -11.37 2.25 -2.33
N TRP A 56 -10.50 1.82 -3.25
CA TRP A 56 -10.67 0.53 -3.91
C TRP A 56 -10.35 -0.60 -2.93
N ALA A 57 -11.23 -1.59 -2.89
CA ALA A 57 -11.04 -2.84 -2.18
C ALA A 57 -11.89 -3.94 -2.81
N LYS A 58 -11.47 -5.19 -2.59
CA LYS A 58 -12.18 -6.40 -2.97
C LYS A 58 -12.59 -7.13 -1.70
N MET A 59 -13.88 -7.42 -1.56
CA MET A 59 -14.42 -8.24 -0.47
C MET A 59 -14.82 -9.62 -1.03
N GLU A 60 -14.36 -10.68 -0.38
CA GLU A 60 -14.60 -12.08 -0.75
C GLU A 60 -15.24 -12.80 0.43
N PHE A 61 -16.44 -13.34 0.23
CA PHE A 61 -17.13 -14.15 1.25
C PHE A 61 -16.73 -15.61 1.09
N THR A 62 -16.46 -16.30 2.19
CA THR A 62 -16.21 -17.74 2.15
C THR A 62 -17.42 -18.54 2.58
N THR A 63 -17.37 -19.85 2.30
CA THR A 63 -18.41 -20.81 2.70
C THR A 63 -18.51 -20.99 4.21
N ASN A 64 -17.53 -20.51 4.99
CA ASN A 64 -17.50 -20.63 6.45
C ASN A 64 -18.27 -19.50 7.16
N GLY A 65 -18.85 -18.56 6.41
CA GLY A 65 -19.61 -17.44 6.98
C GLY A 65 -18.74 -16.26 7.43
N ASP A 66 -17.47 -16.24 7.02
CA ASP A 66 -16.55 -15.12 7.18
C ASP A 66 -16.28 -14.44 5.82
N ALA A 67 -15.77 -13.20 5.87
CA ALA A 67 -15.36 -12.46 4.68
C ALA A 67 -13.93 -11.94 4.82
N PHE A 68 -13.23 -11.88 3.71
CA PHE A 68 -11.89 -11.34 3.61
C PHE A 68 -11.95 -10.09 2.72
N VAL A 69 -11.32 -9.01 3.17
CA VAL A 69 -11.18 -7.78 2.40
C VAL A 69 -9.73 -7.57 2.04
N THR A 70 -9.46 -7.39 0.75
CA THR A 70 -8.18 -6.98 0.20
C THR A 70 -8.28 -5.55 -0.31
N THR A 71 -7.55 -4.62 0.29
CA THR A 71 -7.51 -3.22 -0.17
C THR A 71 -6.60 -3.06 -1.38
N GLY A 72 -6.66 -1.89 -2.02
CA GLY A 72 -5.74 -1.50 -3.09
C GLY A 72 -4.36 -1.13 -2.61
N GLY A 73 -3.56 -0.66 -3.56
CA GLY A 73 -2.33 0.05 -3.27
C GLY A 73 -2.62 1.30 -2.45
N ILE A 74 -2.36 1.22 -1.14
CA ILE A 74 -2.43 2.31 -0.18
C ILE A 74 -1.00 2.81 0.06
N TYR A 75 -0.87 4.13 0.10
CA TYR A 75 0.39 4.82 0.38
C TYR A 75 0.41 5.38 1.80
N GLU A 76 1.58 5.67 2.36
CA GLU A 76 1.64 6.47 3.58
C GLU A 76 1.15 7.90 3.29
N PRO A 77 0.38 8.55 4.18
CA PRO A 77 0.05 8.17 5.56
C PRO A 77 -1.24 7.33 5.73
N GLN A 78 -1.97 7.07 4.64
CA GLN A 78 -3.27 6.39 4.66
C GLN A 78 -3.14 4.94 5.16
N LEU A 79 -2.01 4.30 4.87
CA LEU A 79 -1.69 2.97 5.35
C LEU A 79 -1.63 2.94 6.88
N SER A 80 -0.93 3.91 7.48
CA SER A 80 -0.84 4.01 8.93
C SER A 80 -2.19 4.33 9.58
N GLU A 81 -3.03 5.17 8.97
CA GLU A 81 -4.39 5.45 9.45
C GLU A 81 -5.24 4.16 9.46
N PHE A 82 -5.22 3.41 8.36
CA PHE A 82 -5.99 2.17 8.25
C PHE A 82 -5.53 1.11 9.24
N ARG A 83 -4.21 0.96 9.44
CA ARG A 83 -3.65 0.06 10.46
C ARG A 83 -4.13 0.42 11.86
N ALA A 84 -4.03 1.68 12.23
CA ALA A 84 -4.49 2.15 13.54
C ALA A 84 -6.01 1.90 13.73
N TRP A 85 -6.79 2.10 12.67
CA TRP A 85 -8.24 1.84 12.68
C TRP A 85 -8.59 0.36 12.85
N MET A 86 -7.80 -0.54 12.24
CA MET A 86 -7.92 -2.00 12.38
C MET A 86 -7.44 -2.48 13.76
N ASP A 87 -6.33 -1.94 14.26
CA ASP A 87 -5.76 -2.26 15.57
C ASP A 87 -6.72 -1.88 16.71
N GLN A 88 -7.39 -0.71 16.60
CA GLN A 88 -8.42 -0.28 17.56
C GLN A 88 -9.59 -1.27 17.67
N ARG A 89 -9.86 -2.04 16.62
CA ARG A 89 -10.91 -3.06 16.57
C ARG A 89 -10.43 -4.45 16.95
N GLY A 90 -9.11 -4.63 17.13
CA GLY A 90 -8.51 -5.93 17.37
C GLY A 90 -8.66 -6.88 16.18
N TRP A 91 -8.76 -6.35 14.95
CA TRP A 91 -8.94 -7.17 13.76
C TRP A 91 -7.60 -7.60 13.17
N TYR A 92 -7.52 -8.87 12.76
CA TYR A 92 -6.33 -9.39 12.10
C TYR A 92 -6.21 -8.83 10.68
N TYR A 93 -5.00 -8.40 10.31
CA TYR A 93 -4.68 -7.98 8.95
C TYR A 93 -3.23 -8.31 8.60
N GLU A 94 -2.98 -8.47 7.31
CA GLU A 94 -1.67 -8.70 6.73
C GLU A 94 -1.38 -7.60 5.72
N VAL A 95 -0.19 -7.02 5.79
CA VAL A 95 0.25 -6.00 4.84
C VAL A 95 1.16 -6.67 3.82
N ARG A 96 0.83 -6.52 2.55
CA ARG A 96 1.64 -6.99 1.43
C ARG A 96 2.12 -5.81 0.59
N SER A 97 3.29 -5.95 -0.02
CA SER A 97 3.92 -5.02 -0.95
C SER A 97 3.93 -5.63 -2.34
#